data_AF-A0A1G5AM11-F1
#
_entry.id   AF-A0A1G5AM11-F1
#
_cell.length_a   1.000
_cell.length_b   1.000
_cell.length_c   1.000
_cell.angle_alpha   90.00
_cell.angle_beta   90.00
_cell.angle_gamma   90.00
#
_symmetry.space_group_name_H-M   'P 1'
#
loop_
_entity.id
_entity.type
_entity.pdbx_description
1 polymer ?
#
loop_
_entity_poly.entity_id
_entity_poly.type
_entity_poly.pdbx_seq_one_letter_code
_entity_poly.pdbx_strand_id
1 'polypeptide(L)'
;MQLSVVILNYNVRFFLEQCVESVQKAIQNLDAEIIVVDNNSPDDSCPMIKAMFPNVVLIENKENSGFPKGNNIGVARAKGKYICILNPDTVVAEDTFEKVLAFAESKKDLGIVGCKLIDGTGHFLPESKRGIPTPWVAFTKVTGLYKLSDAFGKYYASHLQENQTGKVEILVGAFMVMTRETYTSVGGFDEDCFMYSDDIDLSYMVLKTGKSNYYFHETSVIHYKGESTVRDGLYMKRFREAMDFFYRKHFRVNFLFDVFMQTGAFVFTLAKKNKVVEAKRVAQYRLVSDDETLLAKIASVTGKNIDFQAETAQEETTLLSNTEMIFDADHLTFRQIISRMEMLKEKGMTFKIAHKKSGFLIGSNSSNDRGEVILLTDYR
;
A
#
# COMPACT_ATOMS: atom_id res chain seq x y z
N MET A 1 -17.65 17.96 -5.50
CA MET A 1 -16.56 17.02 -5.24
C MET A 1 -16.99 15.95 -4.25
N GLN A 2 -17.07 14.70 -4.69
CA GLN A 2 -17.38 13.53 -3.87
C GLN A 2 -16.13 13.01 -3.14
N LEU A 3 -15.00 12.86 -3.84
CA LEU A 3 -13.77 12.24 -3.32
C LEU A 3 -12.53 13.11 -3.60
N SER A 4 -11.63 13.21 -2.63
CA SER A 4 -10.24 13.66 -2.88
C SER A 4 -9.28 12.53 -2.52
N VAL A 5 -8.45 12.09 -3.48
CA VAL A 5 -7.39 11.11 -3.24
C VAL A 5 -6.10 11.87 -2.93
N VAL A 6 -5.57 11.70 -1.72
CA VAL A 6 -4.37 12.37 -1.22
C VAL A 6 -3.23 11.35 -1.21
N ILE A 7 -2.19 11.64 -1.98
CA ILE A 7 -1.01 10.79 -2.15
C ILE A 7 0.21 11.56 -1.67
N LEU A 8 0.84 11.08 -0.60
CA LEU A 8 2.11 11.63 -0.13
C LEU A 8 3.28 10.88 -0.80
N ASN A 9 4.11 11.61 -1.54
CA ASN A 9 5.25 11.05 -2.26
C ASN A 9 6.58 11.39 -1.59
N TYR A 10 7.51 10.42 -1.63
CA TYR A 10 8.93 10.63 -1.35
C TYR A 10 9.79 9.62 -2.10
N ASN A 11 10.56 10.08 -3.10
CA ASN A 11 11.64 9.36 -3.79
C ASN A 11 11.22 8.03 -4.46
N VAL A 12 10.04 7.99 -5.09
CA VAL A 12 9.47 6.80 -5.73
C VAL A 12 8.79 7.10 -7.08
N ARG A 13 9.40 7.94 -7.92
CA ARG A 13 8.89 8.39 -9.25
C ARG A 13 8.03 7.35 -9.99
N PHE A 14 8.57 6.16 -10.29
CA PHE A 14 7.89 5.16 -11.12
C PHE A 14 6.66 4.53 -10.45
N PHE A 15 6.74 4.30 -9.14
CA PHE A 15 5.59 3.81 -8.37
C PHE A 15 4.51 4.88 -8.28
N LEU A 16 4.90 6.13 -8.02
CA LEU A 16 3.99 7.26 -8.02
C LEU A 16 3.27 7.41 -9.36
N GLU A 17 4.00 7.28 -10.48
CA GLU A 17 3.44 7.36 -11.83
C GLU A 17 2.35 6.28 -12.04
N GLN A 18 2.66 5.02 -11.72
CA GLN A 18 1.69 3.92 -11.79
C GLN A 18 0.49 4.13 -10.85
N CYS A 19 0.73 4.60 -9.63
CA CYS A 19 -0.32 4.89 -8.65
C CYS A 19 -1.27 5.94 -9.18
N VAL A 20 -0.77 7.09 -9.65
CA VAL A 20 -1.59 8.17 -10.22
C VAL A 20 -2.34 7.70 -11.46
N GLU A 21 -1.72 6.92 -12.34
CA GLU A 21 -2.41 6.34 -13.51
C GLU A 21 -3.58 5.45 -13.08
N SER A 22 -3.37 4.57 -12.08
CA SER A 22 -4.42 3.67 -11.58
C SER A 22 -5.57 4.44 -10.93
N VAL A 23 -5.25 5.50 -10.16
CA VAL A 23 -6.26 6.38 -9.55
C VAL A 23 -7.03 7.13 -10.62
N GLN A 24 -6.37 7.68 -11.65
CA GLN A 24 -7.04 8.36 -12.76
C GLN A 24 -8.05 7.44 -13.46
N LYS A 25 -7.71 6.18 -13.72
CA LYS A 25 -8.64 5.19 -14.27
C LYS A 25 -9.78 4.88 -13.29
N ALA A 26 -9.50 4.75 -12.00
CA ALA A 26 -10.49 4.43 -10.97
C ALA A 26 -11.45 5.56 -10.59
N ILE A 27 -11.17 6.81 -11.00
CA ILE A 27 -12.05 7.96 -10.74
C ILE A 27 -12.78 8.48 -12.00
N GLN A 28 -12.66 7.81 -13.15
CA GLN A 28 -13.20 8.32 -14.43
C GLN A 28 -14.70 8.66 -14.38
N ASN A 29 -15.47 7.93 -13.55
CA ASN A 29 -16.91 8.13 -13.40
C ASN A 29 -17.29 8.82 -12.07
N LEU A 30 -16.33 9.41 -11.36
CA LEU A 30 -16.53 10.05 -10.07
C LEU A 30 -16.20 11.55 -10.13
N ASP A 31 -16.99 12.36 -9.43
CA ASP A 31 -16.63 13.76 -9.14
C ASP A 31 -15.51 13.76 -8.11
N ALA A 32 -14.27 13.65 -8.58
CA ALA A 32 -13.10 13.47 -7.74
C ALA A 32 -11.88 14.29 -8.19
N GLU A 33 -10.94 14.48 -7.26
CA GLU A 33 -9.63 15.09 -7.52
C GLU A 33 -8.49 14.24 -6.96
N ILE A 34 -7.31 14.40 -7.53
CA ILE A 34 -6.06 13.79 -7.06
C ILE A 34 -5.15 14.91 -6.57
N ILE A 35 -4.65 14.75 -5.35
CA ILE A 35 -3.72 15.67 -4.70
C ILE A 35 -2.43 14.88 -4.40
N VAL A 36 -1.33 15.28 -5.03
CA VAL A 36 -0.01 14.74 -4.73
C VAL A 36 0.74 15.75 -3.89
N VAL A 37 1.19 15.33 -2.71
CA VAL A 37 2.09 16.12 -1.86
C VAL A 37 3.47 15.49 -1.97
N ASP A 38 4.45 16.23 -2.46
CA ASP A 38 5.83 15.76 -2.54
C ASP A 38 6.64 16.26 -1.35
N ASN A 39 7.27 15.35 -0.62
CA ASN A 39 8.09 15.64 0.57
C ASN A 39 9.56 15.94 0.21
N ASN A 40 9.77 16.82 -0.78
CA ASN A 40 11.08 17.23 -1.27
C ASN A 40 11.89 16.03 -1.81
N SER A 41 11.30 15.29 -2.75
CA SER A 41 11.95 14.16 -3.41
C SER A 41 13.14 14.63 -4.25
N PRO A 42 14.28 13.92 -4.19
CA PRO A 42 15.46 14.24 -4.99
C PRO A 42 15.41 13.65 -6.41
N ASP A 43 14.35 12.90 -6.74
CA ASP A 43 14.14 12.25 -8.04
C ASP A 43 13.23 13.09 -8.95
N ASP A 44 12.90 12.55 -10.12
CA ASP A 44 12.07 13.23 -11.12
C ASP A 44 10.56 13.15 -10.83
N SER A 45 10.14 12.87 -9.59
CA SER A 45 8.72 12.76 -9.23
C SER A 45 7.92 14.03 -9.57
N CYS A 46 8.39 15.20 -9.14
CA CYS A 46 7.69 16.47 -9.37
C CYS A 46 7.67 16.87 -10.86
N PRO A 47 8.80 16.84 -11.60
CA PRO A 47 8.80 17.01 -13.05
C PRO A 47 7.84 16.07 -13.78
N MET A 48 7.83 14.78 -13.39
CA MET A 48 6.95 13.77 -13.97
C MET A 48 5.47 14.11 -13.77
N ILE A 49 5.05 14.47 -12.55
CA ILE A 49 3.65 14.86 -12.28
C ILE A 49 3.24 16.06 -13.12
N LYS A 50 4.08 17.10 -13.19
CA LYS A 50 3.79 18.32 -13.97
C LYS A 50 3.64 18.04 -15.46
N ALA A 51 4.47 17.16 -16.01
CA ALA A 51 4.47 16.85 -17.44
C ALA A 51 3.33 15.90 -17.84
N MET A 52 3.10 14.85 -17.05
CA MET A 52 2.22 13.74 -17.42
C MET A 52 0.81 13.86 -16.86
N PHE A 53 0.65 14.55 -15.73
CA PHE A 53 -0.61 14.63 -15.00
C PHE A 53 -0.99 16.09 -14.66
N PRO A 54 -1.19 16.96 -15.67
CA PRO A 54 -1.43 18.39 -15.45
C PRO A 54 -2.72 18.71 -14.68
N ASN A 55 -3.65 17.75 -14.58
CA ASN A 55 -4.90 17.87 -13.82
C ASN A 55 -4.75 17.47 -12.34
N VAL A 56 -3.59 16.95 -11.92
CA VAL A 56 -3.29 16.61 -10.53
C VAL A 56 -2.86 17.87 -9.79
N VAL A 57 -3.40 18.06 -8.57
CA VAL A 57 -2.96 19.14 -7.69
C VAL A 57 -1.65 18.71 -7.04
N LEU A 58 -0.52 19.25 -7.51
CA LEU A 58 0.80 19.02 -6.94
C LEU A 58 1.14 20.07 -5.87
N ILE A 59 1.57 19.61 -4.70
CA ILE A 59 2.10 20.44 -3.60
C ILE A 59 3.54 20.02 -3.34
N GLU A 60 4.50 20.91 -3.63
CA GLU A 60 5.93 20.66 -3.44
C GLU A 60 6.39 21.23 -2.09
N ASN A 61 6.60 20.36 -1.10
CA ASN A 61 7.18 20.77 0.17
C ASN A 61 8.68 21.06 0.01
N LYS A 62 9.20 21.95 0.85
CA LYS A 62 10.63 22.32 0.87
C LYS A 62 11.50 21.36 1.66
N GLU A 63 10.89 20.46 2.42
CA GLU A 63 11.56 19.49 3.29
C GLU A 63 10.70 18.23 3.45
N ASN A 64 11.33 17.12 3.85
CA ASN A 64 10.61 15.90 4.21
C ASN A 64 10.07 16.04 5.65
N SER A 65 8.81 16.45 5.76
CA SER A 65 8.10 16.66 7.03
C SER A 65 7.51 15.39 7.66
N GLY A 66 7.78 14.21 7.10
CA GLY A 66 7.19 12.95 7.57
C GLY A 66 5.79 12.68 7.00
N PHE A 67 5.26 11.50 7.35
CA PHE A 67 4.00 11.00 6.79
C PHE A 67 2.77 11.76 7.29
N PRO A 68 2.61 12.03 8.61
CA PRO A 68 1.47 12.78 9.14
C PRO A 68 1.31 14.18 8.54
N LYS A 69 2.33 15.02 8.69
CA LYS A 69 2.29 16.41 8.25
C LYS A 69 2.12 16.54 6.74
N GLY A 70 2.78 15.69 5.96
CA GLY A 70 2.61 15.65 4.51
C GLY A 70 1.17 15.35 4.08
N ASN A 71 0.54 14.34 4.69
CA ASN A 71 -0.86 14.02 4.42
C ASN A 71 -1.82 15.12 4.91
N ASN A 72 -1.59 15.70 6.09
CA ASN A 72 -2.39 16.82 6.60
C ASN A 72 -2.39 18.01 5.64
N ILE A 73 -1.23 18.36 5.05
CA ILE A 73 -1.12 19.42 4.03
C ILE A 73 -2.01 19.12 2.82
N GLY A 74 -2.01 17.88 2.34
CA GLY A 74 -2.86 17.44 1.24
C GLY A 74 -4.35 17.50 1.58
N VAL A 75 -4.74 16.97 2.75
CA VAL A 75 -6.13 16.98 3.22
C VAL A 75 -6.65 18.41 3.44
N ALA A 76 -5.79 19.34 3.88
CA ALA A 76 -6.16 20.75 4.00
C ALA A 76 -6.53 21.41 2.67
N ARG A 77 -6.09 20.85 1.53
CA ARG A 77 -6.48 21.28 0.18
C ARG A 77 -7.63 20.48 -0.43
N ALA A 78 -7.99 19.34 0.17
CA ALA A 78 -9.05 18.46 -0.31
C ALA A 78 -10.43 19.13 -0.21
N LYS A 79 -11.22 19.03 -1.29
CA LYS A 79 -12.58 19.56 -1.37
C LYS A 79 -13.64 18.46 -1.31
N GLY A 80 -13.24 17.19 -1.46
CA GLY A 80 -14.11 16.02 -1.41
C GLY A 80 -14.86 15.91 -0.09
N LYS A 81 -16.08 15.34 -0.16
CA LYS A 81 -16.81 14.89 1.03
C LYS A 81 -16.05 13.76 1.72
N TYR A 82 -15.55 12.82 0.91
CA TYR A 82 -14.63 11.77 1.33
C TYR A 82 -13.20 12.13 0.97
N ILE A 83 -12.28 11.69 1.81
CA ILE A 83 -10.84 11.68 1.51
C ILE A 83 -10.38 10.23 1.45
N CYS A 84 -9.45 9.94 0.54
CA CYS A 84 -8.68 8.72 0.55
C CYS A 84 -7.22 9.07 0.82
N ILE A 85 -6.65 8.58 1.92
CA ILE A 85 -5.20 8.55 2.12
C ILE A 85 -4.68 7.33 1.38
N LEU A 86 -3.75 7.54 0.45
CA LEU A 86 -3.23 6.50 -0.43
C LEU A 86 -1.70 6.59 -0.52
N ASN A 87 -1.03 5.46 -0.36
CA ASN A 87 0.42 5.41 -0.54
C ASN A 87 0.82 5.50 -2.03
N PRO A 88 2.00 6.07 -2.35
CA PRO A 88 2.46 6.24 -3.73
C PRO A 88 2.90 4.92 -4.38
N ASP A 89 3.10 3.86 -3.61
CA ASP A 89 3.46 2.51 -4.07
C ASP A 89 2.24 1.56 -4.08
N THR A 90 1.09 2.10 -4.47
CA THR A 90 -0.17 1.34 -4.58
C THR A 90 -0.74 1.33 -5.99
N VAL A 91 -1.56 0.33 -6.28
CA VAL A 91 -2.31 0.21 -7.53
C VAL A 91 -3.75 -0.15 -7.21
N VAL A 92 -4.69 0.72 -7.57
CA VAL A 92 -6.13 0.52 -7.36
C VAL A 92 -6.80 -0.05 -8.61
N ALA A 93 -7.85 -0.85 -8.43
CA ALA A 93 -8.69 -1.31 -9.54
C ALA A 93 -9.66 -0.19 -9.96
N GLU A 94 -10.14 -0.26 -11.20
CA GLU A 94 -11.03 0.74 -11.78
C GLU A 94 -12.33 0.93 -10.97
N ASP A 95 -12.81 -0.14 -10.32
CA ASP A 95 -14.04 -0.13 -9.52
C ASP A 95 -13.79 0.08 -8.00
N THR A 96 -12.55 0.29 -7.58
CA THR A 96 -12.18 0.37 -6.15
C THR A 96 -12.93 1.48 -5.43
N PHE A 97 -12.89 2.71 -5.94
CA PHE A 97 -13.50 3.85 -5.25
C PHE A 97 -15.02 3.82 -5.30
N GLU A 98 -15.63 3.40 -6.41
CA GLU A 98 -17.08 3.22 -6.52
C GLU A 98 -17.60 2.25 -5.44
N LYS A 99 -16.99 1.07 -5.33
CA LYS A 99 -17.36 0.05 -4.33
C LYS A 99 -17.16 0.54 -2.89
N VAL A 100 -16.01 1.15 -2.62
CA VAL A 100 -15.68 1.63 -1.27
C VAL A 100 -16.60 2.77 -0.84
N LEU A 101 -16.91 3.71 -1.73
CA LEU A 101 -17.82 4.82 -1.45
C LEU A 101 -19.26 4.33 -1.25
N ALA A 102 -19.76 3.41 -2.10
CA ALA A 102 -21.07 2.80 -1.92
C ALA A 102 -21.17 2.07 -0.57
N PHE A 103 -20.13 1.34 -0.17
CA PHE A 103 -20.06 0.72 1.15
C PHE A 103 -20.02 1.75 2.28
N ALA A 104 -19.25 2.83 2.13
CA ALA A 104 -19.13 3.89 3.11
C ALA A 104 -20.47 4.61 3.35
N GLU A 105 -21.22 4.93 2.28
CA GLU A 105 -22.55 5.55 2.36
C GLU A 105 -23.58 4.63 3.03
N SER A 106 -23.38 3.32 2.96
CA SER A 106 -24.19 2.32 3.63
C SER A 106 -24.04 2.32 5.17
N LYS A 107 -23.02 2.98 5.76
CA LYS A 107 -22.72 2.90 7.20
C LYS A 107 -23.13 4.18 7.94
N LYS A 108 -23.95 4.01 8.99
CA LYS A 108 -24.37 5.11 9.87
C LYS A 108 -23.27 5.55 10.84
N ASP A 109 -22.41 4.64 11.26
CA ASP A 109 -21.33 4.85 12.23
C ASP A 109 -19.94 4.86 11.55
N LEU A 110 -19.88 5.33 10.30
CA LEU A 110 -18.66 5.30 9.50
C LEU A 110 -17.50 6.05 10.17
N GLY A 111 -16.46 5.31 10.54
CA GLY A 111 -15.13 5.83 10.88
C GLY A 111 -14.25 5.86 9.63
N ILE A 112 -13.51 4.78 9.42
CA ILE A 112 -12.56 4.61 8.32
C ILE A 112 -12.86 3.30 7.58
N VAL A 113 -12.75 3.29 6.26
CA VAL A 113 -12.77 2.08 5.43
C VAL A 113 -11.36 1.83 4.88
N GLY A 114 -10.84 0.64 5.13
CA GLY A 114 -9.67 0.10 4.43
C GLY A 114 -10.09 -1.08 3.57
N CYS A 115 -9.26 -1.47 2.61
CA CYS A 115 -9.57 -2.57 1.70
C CYS A 115 -8.64 -3.77 1.89
N LYS A 116 -8.93 -4.86 1.17
CA LYS A 116 -7.97 -5.94 1.00
C LYS A 116 -6.72 -5.39 0.31
N LEU A 117 -5.57 -5.64 0.92
CA LEU A 117 -4.28 -5.32 0.32
C LEU A 117 -3.57 -6.61 -0.07
N ILE A 118 -2.92 -6.58 -1.23
CA ILE A 118 -2.01 -7.63 -1.69
C ILE A 118 -0.63 -7.03 -1.97
N ASP A 119 0.42 -7.83 -1.85
CA ASP A 119 1.75 -7.38 -2.24
C ASP A 119 2.01 -7.53 -3.75
N GLY A 120 3.20 -7.13 -4.20
CA GLY A 120 3.64 -7.30 -5.59
C GLY A 120 3.69 -8.75 -6.08
N THR A 121 3.51 -9.73 -5.19
CA THR A 121 3.42 -11.16 -5.50
C THR A 121 1.99 -11.71 -5.42
N GLY A 122 0.99 -10.83 -5.28
CA GLY A 122 -0.42 -11.22 -5.20
C GLY A 122 -0.86 -11.81 -3.85
N HIS A 123 0.04 -11.89 -2.87
CA HIS A 123 -0.30 -12.44 -1.55
C HIS A 123 -0.97 -11.40 -0.67
N PHE A 124 -1.97 -11.83 0.09
CA PHE A 124 -2.68 -10.98 1.04
C PHE A 124 -1.73 -10.42 2.10
N LEU A 125 -1.90 -9.13 2.42
CA LEU A 125 -1.19 -8.41 3.47
C LEU A 125 -2.05 -8.36 4.73
N PRO A 126 -1.78 -9.18 5.77
CA PRO A 126 -2.58 -9.19 7.00
C PRO A 126 -2.58 -7.84 7.72
N GLU A 127 -1.57 -7.01 7.52
CA GLU A 127 -1.52 -5.64 8.05
C GLU A 127 -2.63 -4.71 7.55
N SER A 128 -3.34 -5.06 6.48
CA SER A 128 -4.52 -4.32 6.01
C SER A 128 -5.62 -4.21 7.07
N LYS A 129 -5.61 -5.11 8.06
CA LYS A 129 -6.50 -5.09 9.21
C LYS A 129 -5.77 -5.48 10.50
N ARG A 130 -5.89 -4.68 11.54
CA ARG A 130 -5.23 -4.91 12.82
C ARG A 130 -6.17 -4.69 14.00
N GLY A 131 -5.79 -5.28 15.12
CA GLY A 131 -6.31 -4.91 16.43
C GLY A 131 -5.52 -3.76 17.04
N ILE A 132 -6.05 -3.14 18.09
CA ILE A 132 -5.31 -2.14 18.87
C ILE A 132 -4.06 -2.84 19.43
N PRO A 133 -2.86 -2.31 19.16
CA PRO A 133 -1.62 -2.88 19.70
C PRO A 133 -1.48 -2.49 21.18
N THR A 134 -2.40 -2.96 22.03
CA THR A 134 -2.24 -2.85 23.48
C THR A 134 -0.96 -3.57 23.91
N PRO A 135 -0.38 -3.22 25.08
CA PRO A 135 0.80 -3.89 25.61
C PRO A 135 0.77 -5.43 25.51
N TRP A 136 -0.38 -6.03 25.87
CA TRP A 136 -0.58 -7.48 25.78
C TRP A 136 -0.61 -7.99 24.34
N VAL A 137 -1.29 -7.29 23.43
CA VAL A 137 -1.36 -7.66 22.01
C VAL A 137 0.03 -7.54 21.36
N ALA A 138 0.79 -6.49 21.67
CA ALA A 138 2.16 -6.34 21.20
C ALA A 138 3.08 -7.45 21.72
N PHE A 139 2.94 -7.85 22.99
CA PHE A 139 3.67 -8.98 23.56
C PHE A 139 3.41 -10.29 22.83
N THR A 140 2.14 -10.65 22.65
CA THR A 140 1.75 -11.89 21.96
C THR A 140 2.26 -11.91 20.52
N LYS A 141 2.36 -10.74 19.88
CA LYS A 141 2.94 -10.57 18.56
C LYS A 141 4.45 -10.83 18.57
N VAL A 142 5.19 -10.18 19.46
CA VAL A 142 6.66 -10.29 19.55
C VAL A 142 7.10 -11.70 19.91
N THR A 143 6.38 -12.37 20.81
CA THR A 143 6.68 -13.75 21.25
C THR A 143 6.16 -14.84 20.31
N GLY A 144 5.35 -14.48 19.31
CA GLY A 144 4.72 -15.45 18.41
C GLY A 144 3.50 -16.17 18.98
N LEU A 145 3.12 -15.91 20.23
CA LEU A 145 1.95 -16.50 20.90
C LEU A 145 0.63 -16.21 20.16
N TYR A 146 0.56 -15.13 19.38
CA TYR A 146 -0.62 -14.79 18.57
C TYR A 146 -1.05 -15.88 17.58
N LYS A 147 -0.17 -16.85 17.27
CA LYS A 147 -0.46 -17.99 16.39
C LYS A 147 -1.12 -19.18 17.09
N LEU A 148 -1.14 -19.20 18.43
CA LEU A 148 -1.57 -20.37 19.20
C LEU A 148 -3.08 -20.46 19.37
N SER A 149 -3.78 -19.33 19.40
CA SER A 149 -5.24 -19.29 19.49
C SER A 149 -5.80 -17.91 19.13
N ASP A 150 -7.09 -17.85 18.82
CA ASP A 150 -7.81 -16.59 18.53
C ASP A 150 -7.80 -15.61 19.71
N ALA A 151 -7.71 -16.11 20.95
CA ALA A 151 -7.60 -15.27 22.12
C ALA A 151 -6.31 -14.41 22.12
N PHE A 152 -5.25 -14.89 21.45
CA PHE A 152 -3.99 -14.18 21.25
C PHE A 152 -3.84 -13.56 19.86
N GLY A 153 -4.67 -13.98 18.88
CA GLY A 153 -4.65 -13.56 17.47
C GLY A 153 -5.11 -12.13 17.17
N LYS A 154 -5.30 -11.29 18.19
CA LYS A 154 -5.90 -9.94 18.04
C LYS A 154 -5.11 -9.00 17.14
N TYR A 155 -3.80 -9.15 17.03
CA TYR A 155 -2.95 -8.20 16.30
C TYR A 155 -3.37 -8.01 14.83
N TYR A 156 -3.76 -9.07 14.12
CA TYR A 156 -4.20 -9.01 12.71
C TYR A 156 -5.71 -9.17 12.54
N ALA A 157 -6.50 -8.84 13.59
CA ALA A 157 -7.94 -8.99 13.57
C ALA A 157 -8.37 -10.38 13.07
N SER A 158 -7.83 -11.45 13.69
CA SER A 158 -8.01 -12.84 13.23
C SER A 158 -9.46 -13.33 13.24
N HIS A 159 -10.36 -12.60 13.89
CA HIS A 159 -11.80 -12.84 13.83
C HIS A 159 -12.42 -12.60 12.44
N LEU A 160 -11.70 -11.96 11.52
CA LEU A 160 -12.07 -11.82 10.11
C LEU A 160 -11.09 -12.55 9.20
N GLN A 161 -11.63 -13.28 8.23
CA GLN A 161 -10.83 -13.87 7.15
C GLN A 161 -10.42 -12.80 6.12
N GLU A 162 -9.50 -13.14 5.20
CA GLU A 162 -9.06 -12.20 4.14
C GLU A 162 -10.23 -11.77 3.23
N ASN A 163 -11.18 -12.67 2.94
CA ASN A 163 -12.32 -12.44 2.06
C ASN A 163 -13.61 -12.25 2.86
N GLN A 164 -13.53 -11.45 3.93
CA GLN A 164 -14.68 -11.16 4.80
C GLN A 164 -14.68 -9.69 5.23
N THR A 165 -15.74 -8.97 4.87
CA THR A 165 -15.94 -7.57 5.28
C THR A 165 -16.39 -7.53 6.74
N GLY A 166 -15.85 -6.61 7.53
CA GLY A 166 -16.26 -6.48 8.92
C GLY A 166 -15.58 -5.35 9.68
N LYS A 167 -15.99 -5.19 10.95
CA LYS A 167 -15.42 -4.19 11.85
C LYS A 167 -14.03 -4.63 12.30
N VAL A 168 -13.10 -3.69 12.25
CA VAL A 168 -11.72 -3.83 12.70
C VAL A 168 -11.35 -2.61 13.53
N GLU A 169 -10.29 -2.71 14.32
CA GLU A 169 -9.92 -1.59 15.17
C GLU A 169 -8.98 -0.63 14.43
N ILE A 170 -7.96 -1.18 13.77
CA ILE A 170 -6.90 -0.41 13.15
C ILE A 170 -6.79 -0.77 11.67
N LEU A 171 -6.66 0.26 10.84
CA LEU A 171 -6.39 0.17 9.39
C LEU A 171 -5.04 0.82 9.10
N VAL A 172 -4.42 0.43 7.98
CA VAL A 172 -3.09 0.89 7.58
C VAL A 172 -3.17 2.10 6.66
N GLY A 173 -2.24 3.04 6.82
CA GLY A 173 -2.13 4.28 6.03
C GLY A 173 -1.91 4.09 4.52
N ALA A 174 -1.74 2.86 4.04
CA ALA A 174 -1.61 2.56 2.63
C ALA A 174 -2.90 2.80 1.84
N PHE A 175 -4.06 2.60 2.47
CA PHE A 175 -5.38 2.90 1.90
C PHE A 175 -6.38 3.14 3.03
N MET A 176 -6.85 4.39 3.17
CA MET A 176 -7.86 4.76 4.17
C MET A 176 -8.88 5.74 3.59
N VAL A 177 -10.14 5.33 3.48
CA VAL A 177 -11.25 6.21 3.09
C VAL A 177 -12.06 6.62 4.31
N MET A 178 -12.29 7.92 4.47
CA MET A 178 -13.16 8.45 5.52
C MET A 178 -13.78 9.77 5.07
N THR A 179 -14.76 10.27 5.82
CA THR A 179 -15.26 11.63 5.56
C THR A 179 -14.23 12.66 5.99
N ARG A 180 -14.14 13.77 5.25
CA ARG A 180 -13.28 14.90 5.63
C ARG A 180 -13.66 15.46 7.01
N GLU A 181 -14.95 15.41 7.36
CA GLU A 181 -15.45 15.75 8.69
C GLU A 181 -14.90 14.82 9.76
N THR A 182 -14.94 13.49 9.58
CA THR A 182 -14.35 12.54 10.52
C THR A 182 -12.87 12.85 10.74
N TYR A 183 -12.09 13.02 9.67
CA TYR A 183 -10.67 13.31 9.74
C TYR A 183 -10.37 14.59 10.53
N THR A 184 -11.05 15.69 10.18
CA THR A 184 -10.85 16.99 10.84
C THR A 184 -11.34 16.99 12.29
N SER A 185 -12.43 16.30 12.61
CA SER A 185 -12.98 16.24 13.98
C SER A 185 -12.05 15.58 14.99
N VAL A 186 -11.15 14.68 14.55
CA VAL A 186 -10.17 14.02 15.40
C VAL A 186 -8.78 14.66 15.35
N GLY A 187 -8.63 15.78 14.62
CA GLY A 187 -7.38 16.52 14.48
C GLY A 187 -6.47 16.07 13.32
N GLY A 188 -6.91 15.14 12.47
CA GLY A 188 -6.09 14.57 11.40
C GLY A 188 -5.00 13.61 11.90
N PHE A 189 -3.94 13.42 11.12
CA PHE A 189 -2.77 12.70 11.62
C PHE A 189 -2.00 13.56 12.62
N ASP A 190 -1.48 12.93 13.68
CA ASP A 190 -0.66 13.64 14.67
C ASP A 190 0.75 13.92 14.12
N GLU A 191 1.07 15.21 13.98
CA GLU A 191 2.35 15.68 13.41
C GLU A 191 3.55 15.53 14.35
N ASP A 192 3.32 15.19 15.63
CA ASP A 192 4.39 14.85 16.58
C ASP A 192 4.98 13.45 16.28
N CYS A 193 4.32 12.66 15.43
CA CYS A 193 4.85 11.41 14.89
C CYS A 193 5.43 11.63 13.49
N PHE A 194 6.63 11.11 13.21
CA PHE A 194 7.20 11.19 11.87
C PHE A 194 6.61 10.12 10.91
N MET A 195 6.46 8.87 11.37
CA MET A 195 5.98 7.72 10.59
C MET A 195 5.82 6.46 11.49
N TYR A 196 5.01 5.49 11.07
CA TYR A 196 4.86 4.11 11.58
C TYR A 196 3.88 3.86 12.73
N SER A 197 3.34 4.90 13.34
CA SER A 197 2.22 4.79 14.29
C SER A 197 1.06 5.72 13.96
N ASP A 198 1.21 6.52 12.91
CA ASP A 198 0.24 7.50 12.43
C ASP A 198 -1.12 6.87 12.08
N ASP A 199 -1.10 5.76 11.35
CA ASP A 199 -2.29 4.99 10.98
C ASP A 199 -3.00 4.35 12.19
N ILE A 200 -2.23 3.83 13.14
CA ILE A 200 -2.73 3.27 14.41
C ILE A 200 -3.38 4.39 15.25
N ASP A 201 -2.69 5.52 15.40
CA ASP A 201 -3.16 6.67 16.17
C ASP A 201 -4.47 7.21 15.60
N LEU A 202 -4.51 7.51 14.30
CA LEU A 202 -5.70 8.04 13.63
C LEU A 202 -6.88 7.07 13.73
N SER A 203 -6.65 5.78 13.44
CA SER A 203 -7.68 4.74 13.56
C SER A 203 -8.25 4.68 14.98
N TYR A 204 -7.38 4.72 15.99
CA TYR A 204 -7.77 4.66 17.39
C TYR A 204 -8.51 5.91 17.86
N MET A 205 -8.08 7.09 17.42
CA MET A 205 -8.77 8.35 17.70
C MET A 205 -10.17 8.38 17.08
N VAL A 206 -10.34 7.87 15.85
CA VAL A 206 -11.68 7.73 15.24
C VAL A 206 -12.58 6.79 16.05
N LEU A 207 -12.07 5.64 16.53
CA LEU A 207 -12.85 4.74 17.38
C LEU A 207 -13.34 5.41 18.67
N LYS A 208 -12.53 6.29 19.27
CA LYS A 208 -12.89 7.01 20.51
C LYS A 208 -14.08 7.96 20.33
N THR A 209 -14.43 8.31 19.09
CA THR A 209 -15.64 9.11 18.80
C THR A 209 -16.93 8.28 18.79
N GLY A 210 -16.84 6.95 18.98
CA GLY A 210 -17.96 6.02 18.86
C GLY A 210 -18.24 5.54 17.43
N LYS A 211 -17.43 5.97 16.45
CA LYS A 211 -17.44 5.48 15.07
C LYS A 211 -16.75 4.11 14.97
N SER A 212 -17.02 3.38 13.88
CA SER A 212 -16.44 2.06 13.60
C SER A 212 -15.53 2.11 12.38
N ASN A 213 -14.38 1.46 12.46
CA ASN A 213 -13.51 1.21 11.30
C ASN A 213 -13.90 -0.13 10.65
N TYR A 214 -13.78 -0.18 9.33
CA TYR A 214 -14.25 -1.28 8.50
C TYR A 214 -13.17 -1.76 7.54
N TYR A 215 -12.93 -3.06 7.54
CA TYR A 215 -12.19 -3.74 6.49
C TYR A 215 -13.17 -4.21 5.41
N PHE A 216 -12.90 -3.84 4.16
CA PHE A 216 -13.76 -4.13 3.01
C PHE A 216 -13.04 -5.00 1.96
N HIS A 217 -13.51 -6.22 1.75
CA HIS A 217 -12.77 -7.22 0.98
C HIS A 217 -13.16 -7.31 -0.52
N GLU A 218 -14.23 -6.64 -0.96
CA GLU A 218 -14.76 -6.82 -2.34
C GLU A 218 -13.98 -6.03 -3.41
N THR A 219 -12.88 -5.38 -3.01
CA THR A 219 -11.86 -4.81 -3.88
C THR A 219 -10.49 -5.03 -3.25
N SER A 220 -9.51 -5.28 -4.11
CA SER A 220 -8.11 -5.51 -3.74
C SER A 220 -7.26 -4.36 -4.28
N VAL A 221 -6.27 -3.93 -3.50
CA VAL A 221 -5.29 -2.91 -3.90
C VAL A 221 -3.90 -3.49 -3.75
N ILE A 222 -3.05 -3.33 -4.76
CA ILE A 222 -1.63 -3.71 -4.66
C ILE A 222 -0.95 -2.68 -3.76
N HIS A 223 -0.09 -3.12 -2.85
CA HIS A 223 0.81 -2.27 -2.08
C HIS A 223 2.19 -2.94 -2.06
N TYR A 224 3.15 -2.37 -2.81
CA TYR A 224 4.48 -2.98 -3.00
C TYR A 224 5.32 -3.01 -1.71
N LYS A 225 5.10 -2.02 -0.82
CA LYS A 225 5.61 -1.93 0.55
C LYS A 225 7.12 -1.78 0.65
N GLY A 226 7.53 -0.59 1.10
CA GLY A 226 8.92 -0.31 1.48
C GLY A 226 9.74 0.37 0.39
N GLU A 227 9.07 0.90 -0.64
CA GLU A 227 9.74 1.54 -1.77
C GLU A 227 10.45 2.85 -1.40
N SER A 228 9.92 3.56 -0.38
CA SER A 228 10.47 4.82 0.15
C SER A 228 11.36 4.67 1.40
N THR A 229 11.42 3.47 2.03
CA THR A 229 12.24 3.27 3.24
C THR A 229 13.08 2.00 3.19
N VAL A 230 14.41 2.17 3.33
CA VAL A 230 15.35 1.09 3.59
C VAL A 230 15.15 0.54 5.01
N ARG A 231 15.05 -0.79 5.17
CA ARG A 231 14.85 -1.47 6.46
C ARG A 231 16.15 -1.63 7.26
N ASP A 232 16.74 -0.51 7.62
CA ASP A 232 18.00 -0.43 8.36
C ASP A 232 17.80 -0.19 9.87
N GLY A 233 18.89 0.14 10.58
CA GLY A 233 18.83 0.51 11.99
C GLY A 233 18.00 1.77 12.25
N LEU A 234 17.96 2.71 11.31
CA LEU A 234 17.17 3.93 11.41
C LEU A 234 15.67 3.61 11.32
N TYR A 235 15.26 2.71 10.42
CA TYR A 235 13.90 2.17 10.38
C TYR A 235 13.49 1.60 11.75
N MET A 236 14.34 0.75 12.34
CA MET A 236 14.01 0.11 13.63
C MET A 236 13.95 1.11 14.79
N LYS A 237 14.79 2.15 14.75
CA LYS A 237 14.73 3.26 15.70
C LYS A 237 13.42 4.05 15.55
N ARG A 238 13.08 4.48 14.34
CA ARG A 238 11.85 5.22 14.06
C ARG A 238 10.60 4.45 14.43
N PHE A 239 10.52 3.17 14.10
CA PHE A 239 9.40 2.32 14.48
C PHE A 239 9.22 2.25 16.01
N ARG A 240 10.34 2.17 16.75
CA ARG A 240 10.32 2.15 18.22
C ARG A 240 9.84 3.49 18.80
N GLU A 241 10.35 4.60 18.29
CA GLU A 241 9.94 5.95 18.68
C GLU A 241 8.45 6.17 18.41
N ALA A 242 7.95 5.73 17.25
CA ALA A 242 6.55 5.82 16.88
C ALA A 242 5.63 4.99 17.80
N MET A 243 6.05 3.79 18.18
CA MET A 243 5.30 2.97 19.14
C MET A 243 5.32 3.59 20.55
N ASP A 244 6.48 4.07 21.02
CA ASP A 244 6.59 4.75 22.33
C ASP A 244 5.68 5.99 22.38
N PHE A 245 5.67 6.80 21.32
CA PHE A 245 4.74 7.91 21.14
C PHE A 245 3.28 7.47 21.32
N PHE A 246 2.83 6.45 20.57
CA PHE A 246 1.47 5.92 20.65
C PHE A 246 1.13 5.44 22.07
N TYR A 247 2.05 4.72 22.73
CA TYR A 247 1.81 4.22 24.08
C TYR A 247 1.71 5.33 25.11
N ARG A 248 2.62 6.31 25.10
CA ARG A 248 2.59 7.46 26.03
C ARG A 248 1.33 8.30 25.85
N LYS A 249 0.85 8.46 24.60
CA LYS A 249 -0.35 9.23 24.28
C LYS A 249 -1.64 8.55 24.75
N HIS A 250 -1.68 7.22 24.81
CA HIS A 250 -2.95 6.48 24.96
C HIS A 250 -3.05 5.52 26.13
N PHE A 251 -1.93 5.11 26.73
CA PHE A 251 -1.90 4.14 27.80
C PHE A 251 -1.13 4.69 29.00
N ARG A 252 -1.48 4.21 30.19
CA ARG A 252 -0.69 4.46 31.40
C ARG A 252 0.54 3.55 31.36
N VAL A 253 1.64 4.09 30.84
CA VAL A 253 2.93 3.42 30.84
C VAL A 253 3.61 3.55 32.20
N ASN A 254 4.22 2.48 32.69
CA ASN A 254 5.03 2.47 33.90
C ASN A 254 6.43 1.94 33.61
N PHE A 255 7.35 2.07 34.56
CA PHE A 255 8.74 1.66 34.35
C PHE A 255 8.91 0.20 33.89
N LEU A 256 8.11 -0.73 34.43
CA LEU A 256 8.15 -2.14 34.04
C LEU A 256 7.70 -2.34 32.59
N PHE A 257 6.73 -1.56 32.12
CA PHE A 257 6.31 -1.57 30.73
C PHE A 257 7.41 -1.07 29.80
N ASP A 258 8.12 0.01 30.15
CA ASP A 258 9.22 0.54 29.35
C ASP A 258 10.35 -0.50 29.22
N VAL A 259 10.75 -1.13 30.33
CA VAL A 259 11.76 -2.22 30.32
C VAL A 259 11.33 -3.39 29.45
N PHE A 260 10.06 -3.78 29.54
CA PHE A 260 9.50 -4.86 28.74
C PHE A 260 9.49 -4.55 27.25
N MET A 261 9.03 -3.36 26.85
CA MET A 261 9.02 -2.93 25.45
C MET A 261 10.43 -2.83 24.87
N GLN A 262 11.39 -2.31 25.64
CA GLN A 262 12.80 -2.27 25.24
C GLN A 262 13.37 -3.68 25.04
N THR A 263 13.08 -4.60 25.95
CA THR A 263 13.54 -5.99 25.88
C THR A 263 12.91 -6.72 24.69
N GLY A 264 11.58 -6.60 24.50
CA GLY A 264 10.88 -7.20 23.37
C GLY A 264 11.38 -6.69 22.03
N ALA A 265 11.62 -5.38 21.91
CA ALA A 265 12.16 -4.78 20.69
C ALA A 265 13.62 -5.21 20.43
N PHE A 266 14.44 -5.40 21.48
CA PHE A 266 15.79 -5.96 21.35
C PHE A 266 15.75 -7.41 20.84
N VAL A 267 14.92 -8.27 21.45
CA VAL A 267 14.72 -9.67 21.03
C VAL A 267 14.21 -9.74 19.59
N PHE A 268 13.25 -8.91 19.21
CA PHE A 268 12.73 -8.84 17.85
C PHE A 268 13.81 -8.43 16.84
N THR A 269 14.66 -7.47 17.19
CA THR A 269 15.78 -7.03 16.35
C THR A 269 16.77 -8.17 16.13
N LEU A 270 17.11 -8.93 17.17
CA LEU A 270 17.97 -10.12 17.07
C LEU A 270 17.35 -11.20 16.19
N ALA A 271 16.05 -11.48 16.37
CA ALA A 271 15.33 -12.49 15.60
C ALA A 271 15.23 -12.14 14.10
N LYS A 272 15.23 -10.84 13.75
CA LYS A 272 15.21 -10.37 12.37
C LYS A 272 16.59 -10.17 11.74
N LYS A 273 17.67 -10.20 12.53
CA LYS A 273 19.01 -9.80 12.08
C LYS A 273 19.63 -10.70 10.99
N ASN A 274 19.04 -11.87 10.69
CA ASN A 274 19.59 -12.87 9.79
C ASN A 274 18.61 -13.45 8.74
N LYS A 275 17.51 -12.75 8.39
CA LYS A 275 16.68 -13.19 7.27
C LYS A 275 17.19 -12.59 5.97
N VAL A 276 18.10 -13.31 5.30
CA VAL A 276 18.38 -13.07 3.88
C VAL A 276 17.15 -13.54 3.11
N VAL A 277 16.50 -12.62 2.38
CA VAL A 277 15.47 -13.02 1.42
C VAL A 277 16.20 -13.56 0.20
N GLU A 278 16.04 -14.85 -0.07
CA GLU A 278 16.56 -15.43 -1.31
C GLU A 278 15.81 -14.84 -2.50
N ALA A 279 16.54 -14.35 -3.50
CA ALA A 279 15.95 -13.90 -4.74
C ALA A 279 15.21 -15.07 -5.42
N LYS A 280 13.92 -14.87 -5.73
CA LYS A 280 13.16 -15.85 -6.50
C LYS A 280 13.83 -16.06 -7.86
N ARG A 281 14.15 -17.31 -8.19
CA ARG A 281 14.73 -17.66 -9.48
C ARG A 281 13.61 -17.74 -10.53
N VAL A 282 13.64 -16.85 -11.52
CA VAL A 282 12.71 -16.86 -12.66
C VAL A 282 13.24 -17.80 -13.75
N ALA A 283 12.41 -18.74 -14.19
CA ALA A 283 12.74 -19.73 -15.21
C ALA A 283 12.17 -19.38 -16.59
N GLN A 284 11.01 -18.72 -16.63
CA GLN A 284 10.29 -18.35 -17.84
C GLN A 284 9.69 -16.97 -17.68
N TYR A 285 9.53 -16.24 -18.79
CA TYR A 285 8.88 -14.94 -18.84
C TYR A 285 7.70 -15.04 -19.79
N ARG A 286 6.55 -14.48 -19.40
CA ARG A 286 5.37 -14.43 -20.26
C ARG A 286 4.77 -13.03 -20.25
N LEU A 287 4.61 -12.43 -21.43
CA LEU A 287 3.90 -11.18 -21.62
C LEU A 287 2.43 -11.47 -21.91
N VAL A 288 1.53 -10.83 -21.16
CA VAL A 288 0.10 -10.80 -21.45
C VAL A 288 -0.26 -9.43 -22.00
N SER A 289 -0.47 -9.38 -23.32
CA SER A 289 -0.74 -8.18 -24.10
C SER A 289 -1.30 -8.57 -25.47
N ASP A 290 -1.97 -7.65 -26.14
CA ASP A 290 -2.34 -7.80 -27.56
C ASP A 290 -1.35 -7.03 -28.49
N ASP A 291 -0.23 -6.56 -27.94
CA ASP A 291 0.76 -5.73 -28.62
C ASP A 291 2.14 -6.39 -28.74
N GLU A 292 2.39 -6.93 -29.93
CA GLU A 292 3.66 -7.57 -30.28
C GLU A 292 4.86 -6.59 -30.27
N THR A 293 4.64 -5.29 -30.40
CA THR A 293 5.75 -4.31 -30.37
C THR A 293 6.33 -4.18 -28.96
N LEU A 294 5.50 -4.37 -27.93
CA LEU A 294 5.95 -4.39 -26.54
C LEU A 294 6.81 -5.63 -26.27
N LEU A 295 6.44 -6.78 -26.80
CA LEU A 295 7.22 -8.02 -26.72
C LEU A 295 8.65 -7.80 -27.21
N ALA A 296 8.80 -7.26 -28.43
CA ALA A 296 10.11 -7.01 -29.03
C ALA A 296 10.98 -6.07 -28.18
N LYS A 297 10.38 -5.02 -27.59
CA LYS A 297 11.08 -4.08 -26.71
C LYS A 297 11.57 -4.74 -25.43
N ILE A 298 10.69 -5.45 -24.72
CA ILE A 298 11.06 -6.11 -23.46
C ILE A 298 12.13 -7.18 -23.72
N ALA A 299 11.98 -7.98 -24.77
CA ALA A 299 12.98 -8.98 -25.15
C ALA A 299 14.35 -8.35 -25.45
N SER A 300 14.37 -7.21 -26.18
CA SER A 300 15.60 -6.49 -26.49
C SER A 300 16.29 -5.91 -25.26
N VAL A 301 15.55 -5.34 -24.31
CA VAL A 301 16.13 -4.72 -23.10
C VAL A 301 16.59 -5.77 -22.10
N THR A 302 15.80 -6.82 -21.90
CA THR A 302 16.06 -7.81 -20.84
C THR A 302 16.93 -8.98 -21.31
N GLY A 303 17.06 -9.18 -22.63
CA GLY A 303 17.74 -10.33 -23.23
C GLY A 303 17.05 -11.67 -22.93
N LYS A 304 15.79 -11.65 -22.48
CA LYS A 304 15.03 -12.85 -22.10
C LYS A 304 14.20 -13.37 -23.27
N ASN A 305 14.02 -14.68 -23.31
CA ASN A 305 13.00 -15.29 -24.16
C ASN A 305 11.65 -15.16 -23.45
N ILE A 306 10.72 -14.46 -24.09
CA ILE A 306 9.43 -14.09 -23.53
C ILE A 306 8.35 -14.75 -24.38
N ASP A 307 7.52 -15.55 -23.73
CA ASP A 307 6.34 -16.11 -24.33
C ASP A 307 5.23 -15.05 -24.42
N PHE A 308 4.43 -15.07 -25.47
CA PHE A 308 3.40 -14.07 -25.73
C PHE A 308 2.00 -14.67 -25.62
N GLN A 309 1.14 -14.05 -24.84
CA GLN A 309 -0.24 -14.48 -24.64
C GLN A 309 -1.19 -13.29 -24.85
N ALA A 310 -2.08 -13.42 -25.84
CA ALA A 310 -3.18 -12.48 -26.06
C ALA A 310 -4.13 -12.47 -24.85
N GLU A 311 -4.78 -11.33 -24.59
CA GLU A 311 -5.66 -11.14 -23.43
C GLU A 311 -6.78 -12.19 -23.36
N THR A 312 -7.33 -12.54 -24.53
CA THR A 312 -8.50 -13.41 -24.69
C THR A 312 -8.17 -14.90 -24.60
N ALA A 313 -6.89 -15.28 -24.58
CA ALA A 313 -6.49 -16.67 -24.47
C ALA A 313 -6.84 -17.22 -23.08
N GLN A 314 -7.49 -18.38 -23.02
CA GLN A 314 -7.66 -19.13 -21.79
C GLN A 314 -6.29 -19.36 -21.14
N GLU A 315 -6.17 -19.08 -19.84
CA GLU A 315 -4.93 -19.33 -19.10
C GLU A 315 -4.62 -20.83 -19.16
N GLU A 316 -3.68 -21.20 -20.03
CA GLU A 316 -3.26 -22.59 -20.15
C GLU A 316 -2.67 -23.07 -18.81
N THR A 317 -3.18 -24.20 -18.34
CA THR A 317 -2.81 -24.88 -17.09
C THR A 317 -1.37 -25.40 -17.03
N THR A 318 -0.53 -25.11 -18.02
CA THR A 318 0.86 -25.59 -18.18
C THR A 318 1.92 -24.54 -17.81
N LEU A 319 1.56 -23.51 -17.04
CA LEU A 319 2.53 -22.55 -16.52
C LEU A 319 3.46 -23.20 -15.47
N LEU A 320 4.77 -23.08 -15.68
CA LEU A 320 5.78 -23.46 -14.69
C LEU A 320 5.66 -22.58 -13.44
N SER A 321 5.94 -23.15 -12.27
CA SER A 321 5.83 -22.46 -10.97
C SER A 321 6.68 -21.18 -10.89
N ASN A 322 7.81 -21.14 -11.60
CA ASN A 322 8.77 -20.03 -11.52
C ASN A 322 8.69 -19.10 -12.73
N THR A 323 7.47 -18.82 -13.20
CA THR A 323 7.23 -17.90 -14.33
C THR A 323 7.08 -16.47 -13.84
N GLU A 324 7.72 -15.52 -14.51
CA GLU A 324 7.45 -14.09 -14.37
C GLU A 324 6.40 -13.67 -15.39
N MET A 325 5.23 -13.29 -14.87
CA MET A 325 4.13 -12.78 -15.67
C MET A 325 4.29 -11.27 -15.80
N ILE A 326 4.32 -10.78 -17.02
CA ILE A 326 4.40 -9.37 -17.36
C ILE A 326 3.04 -8.96 -17.91
N PHE A 327 2.38 -8.01 -17.23
CA PHE A 327 1.07 -7.51 -17.64
C PHE A 327 1.20 -6.15 -18.30
N ASP A 328 0.60 -5.97 -19.46
CA ASP A 328 0.56 -4.69 -20.14
C ASP A 328 -0.58 -3.80 -19.61
N ALA A 329 -0.25 -2.73 -18.88
CA ALA A 329 -1.22 -1.80 -18.28
C ALA A 329 -1.91 -0.88 -19.30
N ASP A 330 -1.40 -0.81 -20.54
CA ASP A 330 -2.03 -0.06 -21.62
C ASP A 330 -3.14 -0.86 -22.32
N HIS A 331 -3.15 -2.20 -22.17
CA HIS A 331 -4.17 -3.10 -22.73
C HIS A 331 -5.08 -3.70 -21.65
N LEU A 332 -4.52 -4.11 -20.52
CA LEU A 332 -5.27 -4.69 -19.42
C LEU A 332 -5.72 -3.61 -18.43
N THR A 333 -6.93 -3.77 -17.92
CA THR A 333 -7.39 -3.02 -16.75
C THR A 333 -6.61 -3.43 -15.50
N PHE A 334 -6.38 -2.50 -14.57
CA PHE A 334 -5.75 -2.82 -13.29
C PHE A 334 -6.58 -3.85 -12.50
N ARG A 335 -7.90 -3.84 -12.64
CA ARG A 335 -8.79 -4.89 -12.11
C ARG A 335 -8.43 -6.28 -12.63
N GLN A 336 -8.22 -6.44 -13.94
CA GLN A 336 -7.81 -7.72 -14.52
C GLN A 336 -6.43 -8.14 -14.03
N ILE A 337 -5.48 -7.20 -13.98
CA ILE A 337 -4.12 -7.44 -13.48
C ILE A 337 -4.16 -7.96 -12.03
N ILE A 338 -4.84 -7.23 -11.15
CA ILE A 338 -4.99 -7.59 -9.72
C ILE A 338 -5.64 -8.97 -9.58
N SER A 339 -6.73 -9.23 -10.31
CA SER A 339 -7.42 -10.52 -10.27
C SER A 339 -6.53 -11.68 -10.72
N ARG A 340 -5.70 -11.49 -11.75
CA ARG A 340 -4.75 -12.51 -12.22
C ARG A 340 -3.63 -12.74 -11.21
N MET A 341 -3.09 -11.68 -10.62
CA MET A 341 -2.08 -11.80 -9.55
C MET A 341 -2.62 -12.62 -8.37
N GLU A 342 -3.85 -12.36 -7.92
CA GLU A 342 -4.46 -13.13 -6.84
C GLU A 342 -4.72 -14.60 -7.20
N MET A 343 -5.10 -14.89 -8.45
CA MET A 343 -5.33 -16.24 -8.94
C MET A 343 -4.02 -17.06 -9.06
N LEU A 344 -2.92 -16.38 -9.40
CA LEU A 344 -1.64 -17.01 -9.72
C LEU A 344 -0.63 -16.99 -8.56
N LYS A 345 -0.94 -16.33 -7.43
CA LYS A 345 -0.03 -16.14 -6.28
C LYS A 345 0.60 -17.43 -5.73
N GLU A 346 -0.15 -18.51 -5.63
CA GLU A 346 0.28 -19.77 -4.99
C GLU A 346 1.26 -20.58 -5.85
N LYS A 347 1.48 -20.18 -7.11
CA LYS A 347 2.31 -20.95 -8.04
C LYS A 347 3.79 -20.65 -7.90
N GLY A 348 4.24 -19.75 -7.02
CA GLY A 348 5.65 -19.33 -6.95
C GLY A 348 6.04 -18.27 -7.98
N MET A 349 5.06 -17.74 -8.71
CA MET A 349 5.22 -16.75 -9.77
C MET A 349 5.69 -15.39 -9.23
N THR A 350 6.22 -14.59 -10.15
CA THR A 350 6.49 -13.16 -9.95
C THR A 350 5.71 -12.34 -10.97
N PHE A 351 5.46 -11.08 -10.67
CA PHE A 351 4.62 -10.22 -11.49
C PHE A 351 5.32 -8.89 -11.75
N LYS A 352 5.29 -8.46 -13.01
CA LYS A 352 5.66 -7.10 -13.43
C LYS A 352 4.49 -6.48 -14.19
N ILE A 353 4.37 -5.16 -14.10
CA ILE A 353 3.41 -4.37 -14.84
C ILE A 353 4.20 -3.46 -15.79
N ALA A 354 3.93 -3.57 -17.08
CA ALA A 354 4.55 -2.78 -18.12
C ALA A 354 3.68 -1.56 -18.45
N HIS A 355 4.29 -0.38 -18.43
CA HIS A 355 3.71 0.89 -18.85
C HIS A 355 4.36 1.29 -20.17
N LYS A 356 3.78 0.89 -21.31
CA LYS A 356 4.41 1.05 -22.62
C LYS A 356 4.57 2.52 -22.99
N LYS A 357 3.54 3.34 -22.76
CA LYS A 357 3.60 4.79 -23.07
C LYS A 357 4.72 5.50 -22.32
N SER A 358 4.98 5.05 -21.10
CA SER A 358 6.01 5.62 -20.22
C SER A 358 7.37 4.94 -20.37
N GLY A 359 7.40 3.74 -20.95
CA GLY A 359 8.64 3.03 -21.23
C GLY A 359 9.30 2.42 -19.99
N PHE A 360 8.54 1.77 -19.11
CA PHE A 360 9.12 1.00 -18.00
C PHE A 360 8.29 -0.25 -17.63
N LEU A 361 8.94 -1.22 -16.98
CA LEU A 361 8.30 -2.29 -16.21
C LEU A 361 8.55 -2.05 -14.73
N ILE A 362 7.56 -2.40 -13.90
CA ILE A 362 7.68 -2.27 -12.45
C ILE A 362 7.05 -3.47 -11.73
N GLY A 363 7.64 -3.88 -10.61
CA GLY A 363 7.02 -4.85 -9.72
C GLY A 363 7.96 -5.32 -8.63
N SER A 364 7.39 -5.95 -7.59
CA SER A 364 8.17 -6.46 -6.46
C SER A 364 7.97 -7.97 -6.28
N ASN A 365 9.08 -8.68 -6.05
CA ASN A 365 9.09 -10.12 -5.87
C ASN A 365 8.93 -10.52 -4.38
N SER A 366 8.83 -9.54 -3.49
CA SER A 366 8.84 -9.71 -2.03
C SER A 366 8.31 -8.44 -1.36
N SER A 367 7.39 -8.58 -0.40
CA SER A 367 6.98 -7.46 0.47
C SER A 367 8.05 -7.03 1.48
N ASN A 368 9.28 -7.53 1.37
CA ASN A 368 10.40 -7.20 2.24
C ASN A 368 11.55 -6.46 1.54
N ASP A 369 11.51 -6.36 0.21
CA ASP A 369 12.57 -5.78 -0.61
C ASP A 369 12.00 -4.67 -1.47
N ARG A 370 12.88 -3.77 -1.92
CA ARG A 370 12.50 -2.72 -2.87
C ARG A 370 12.13 -3.37 -4.20
N GLY A 371 11.05 -2.92 -4.81
CA GLY A 371 10.64 -3.35 -6.11
C GLY A 371 11.64 -2.96 -7.18
N GLU A 372 11.50 -3.61 -8.33
CA GLU A 372 12.39 -3.49 -9.47
C GLU A 372 11.72 -2.64 -10.54
N VAL A 373 12.50 -1.72 -11.11
CA VAL A 373 12.10 -0.92 -12.28
C VAL A 373 13.06 -1.23 -13.42
N ILE A 374 12.53 -1.60 -14.58
CA ILE A 374 13.29 -1.85 -15.81
C ILE A 374 12.85 -0.82 -16.85
N LEU A 375 13.77 0.02 -17.32
CA LEU A 375 13.48 1.05 -18.32
C LEU A 375 13.48 0.41 -19.72
N LEU A 376 12.40 0.59 -20.48
CA LEU A 376 12.24 0.12 -21.85
C LEU A 376 12.68 1.13 -22.91
N THR A 377 12.87 2.37 -22.48
CA THR A 377 13.38 3.46 -23.31
C THR A 377 14.34 4.29 -22.47
N ASP A 378 15.36 4.86 -23.10
CA ASP A 378 16.19 5.88 -22.45
C ASP A 378 15.31 7.08 -22.12
N TYR A 379 15.13 7.38 -20.83
CA TYR A 379 14.57 8.66 -20.41
C TYR A 379 15.63 9.74 -20.74
N ARG A 380 15.31 10.63 -21.67
CA ARG A 380 16.12 11.82 -21.95
C ARG A 380 15.47 13.05 -21.37
#